data_AF-A0A3B4CSA5-F1
#
_entry.id   AF-A0A3B4CSA5-F1
#
_cell.length_a   1.000
_cell.length_b   1.000
_cell.length_c   1.000
_cell.angle_alpha   90.00
_cell.angle_beta   90.00
_cell.angle_gamma   90.00
#
_symmetry.space_group_name_H-M   'P 1'
#
loop_
_entity.id
_entity.type
_entity.pdbx_description
1 polymer ?
#
loop_
_entity_poly.entity_id
_entity_poly.type
_entity_poly.pdbx_seq_one_letter_code
_entity_poly.pdbx_strand_id
1 'polypeptide(L)'
;MKRLLMKILYALGDSRRPLHETAALVEDIVHTQLINLLHQAAEVALLRGARAISPEDIIFLMRKDKKKLRRLLKYIQFRDYKSKLMKTADDEDPLDSDKYSSSSVNKRQRLAQDFLGSIDQTGEFLALVEDEEMDEVKQERIERLEKQTRNMDLAQYSDFCESRQLSFSKKASKFREWLDCSSLDVKPNAIAMEILSYLAYETVAQIVDLALLVKQDMTPKTGDPFGHAISATFLQYHGSSAEGMSTKREPESPDNTPPSTPSGPLSSGHQGKLHSMAQGNGSLSQDTSSKSKQRKRKKSAAACGAEAQSSAIQPAHIREAIRRYSHKIGPLSPFSSAYRRSGMTFLAC
;
A
#
# COMPACT_ATOMS: atom_id res chain seq x y z
N MET A 1 17.63 -9.14 1.50
CA MET A 1 16.27 -8.96 2.05
C MET A 1 15.19 -8.93 0.96
N LYS A 2 15.50 -8.41 -0.24
CA LYS A 2 14.70 -8.45 -1.47
C LYS A 2 13.60 -9.53 -1.66
N ARG A 3 13.90 -10.84 -1.57
CA ARG A 3 12.86 -11.90 -1.75
C ARG A 3 11.72 -11.81 -0.72
N LEU A 4 12.04 -11.41 0.51
CA LEU A 4 11.03 -11.16 1.54
C LEU A 4 10.19 -9.93 1.15
N LEU A 5 10.83 -8.85 0.71
CA LEU A 5 10.15 -7.63 0.28
C LEU A 5 9.19 -7.88 -0.88
N MET A 6 9.58 -8.67 -1.88
CA MET A 6 8.66 -9.02 -2.98
C MET A 6 7.40 -9.72 -2.46
N LYS A 7 7.52 -10.64 -1.51
CA LYS A 7 6.35 -11.30 -0.91
C LYS A 7 5.50 -10.33 -0.08
N ILE A 8 6.15 -9.41 0.64
CA ILE A 8 5.47 -8.35 1.39
C ILE A 8 4.72 -7.39 0.43
N LEU A 9 5.33 -6.98 -0.69
CA LEU A 9 4.68 -6.16 -1.71
C LEU A 9 3.42 -6.84 -2.26
N TYR A 10 3.52 -8.13 -2.60
CA TYR A 10 2.35 -8.90 -3.03
C TYR A 10 1.26 -8.97 -1.95
N ALA A 11 1.64 -9.27 -0.71
CA ALA A 11 0.72 -9.32 0.43
C ALA A 11 0.04 -7.97 0.74
N LEU A 12 0.65 -6.86 0.31
CA LEU A 12 0.15 -5.51 0.48
C LEU A 12 -0.63 -5.00 -0.75
N GLY A 13 -0.75 -5.79 -1.81
CA GLY A 13 -1.62 -5.50 -2.94
C GLY A 13 -0.92 -5.13 -4.25
N ASP A 14 0.40 -5.35 -4.35
CA ASP A 14 1.06 -5.42 -5.65
C ASP A 14 0.61 -6.69 -6.40
N SER A 15 1.03 -6.83 -7.66
CA SER A 15 0.85 -8.03 -8.47
C SER A 15 1.47 -9.27 -7.82
N ARG A 16 1.02 -10.47 -8.25
CA ARG A 16 1.58 -11.76 -7.81
C ARG A 16 3.09 -11.89 -8.03
N ARG A 17 3.62 -11.18 -9.02
CA ARG A 17 5.05 -11.14 -9.34
C ARG A 17 5.53 -9.68 -9.34
N PRO A 18 5.77 -9.09 -8.15
CA PRO A 18 6.31 -7.74 -8.06
C PRO A 18 7.62 -7.61 -8.83
N LEU A 19 7.90 -6.42 -9.31
CA LEU A 19 9.15 -6.18 -10.03
C LEU A 19 10.34 -6.15 -9.07
N HIS A 20 11.45 -6.77 -9.49
CA HIS A 20 12.68 -6.78 -8.71
C HIS A 20 13.25 -5.36 -8.50
N GLU A 21 13.09 -4.48 -9.48
CA GLU A 21 13.50 -3.09 -9.42
C GLU A 21 12.67 -2.29 -8.42
N THR A 22 11.34 -2.49 -8.43
CA THR A 22 10.43 -1.90 -7.44
C THR A 22 10.80 -2.35 -6.03
N ALA A 23 11.03 -3.66 -5.84
CA ALA A 23 11.44 -4.18 -4.55
C ALA A 23 12.80 -3.61 -4.07
N ALA A 24 13.76 -3.40 -4.99
CA ALA A 24 15.05 -2.79 -4.67
C ALA A 24 14.88 -1.33 -4.21
N LEU A 25 14.12 -0.54 -4.95
CA LEU A 25 13.88 0.86 -4.60
C LEU A 25 13.16 1.00 -3.24
N VAL A 26 12.17 0.13 -2.98
CA VAL A 26 11.50 0.08 -1.68
C VAL A 26 12.46 -0.36 -0.57
N GLU A 27 13.35 -1.32 -0.83
CA GLU A 27 14.41 -1.75 0.12
C GLU A 27 15.27 -0.57 0.55
N ASP A 28 15.78 0.22 -0.41
CA ASP A 28 16.67 1.36 -0.14
C ASP A 28 15.97 2.47 0.66
N ILE A 29 14.72 2.78 0.31
CA ILE A 29 13.92 3.80 1.01
C ILE A 29 13.66 3.36 2.46
N VAL A 30 13.17 2.13 2.66
CA VAL A 30 12.83 1.62 4.00
C VAL A 30 14.08 1.50 4.86
N HIS A 31 15.19 1.03 4.29
CA HIS A 31 16.48 0.99 4.98
C HIS A 31 16.87 2.38 5.49
N THR A 32 16.90 3.37 4.60
CA THR A 32 17.27 4.75 4.94
C THR A 32 16.38 5.32 6.06
N GLN A 33 15.07 5.10 5.98
CA GLN A 33 14.12 5.58 6.99
C GLN A 33 14.35 4.93 8.37
N LEU A 34 14.66 3.63 8.42
CA LEU A 34 14.94 2.93 9.67
C LEU A 34 16.29 3.30 10.27
N ILE A 35 17.33 3.50 9.44
CA ILE A 35 18.63 3.98 9.91
C ILE A 35 18.52 5.37 10.52
N ASN A 36 17.75 6.27 9.90
CA ASN A 36 17.51 7.61 10.46
C ASN A 36 16.76 7.55 11.80
N LEU A 37 15.75 6.68 11.92
CA LEU A 37 15.06 6.43 13.18
C LEU A 37 16.01 5.89 14.25
N LEU A 38 16.88 4.94 13.89
CA LEU A 38 17.83 4.31 14.80
C LEU A 38 18.85 5.30 15.37
N HIS A 39 19.39 6.20 14.55
CA HIS A 39 20.30 7.24 15.03
C HIS A 39 19.61 8.18 16.02
N GLN A 40 18.40 8.65 15.70
CA GLN A 40 17.63 9.48 16.63
C GLN A 40 17.29 8.74 17.93
N ALA A 41 16.96 7.44 17.84
CA ALA A 41 16.66 6.64 19.03
C ALA A 41 17.92 6.38 19.87
N ALA A 42 19.09 6.27 19.25
CA ALA A 42 20.38 6.18 19.93
C ALA A 42 20.70 7.47 20.68
N GLU A 43 20.50 8.64 20.06
CA GLU A 43 20.66 9.95 20.72
C GLU A 43 19.74 10.08 21.94
N VAL A 44 18.47 9.71 21.82
CA VAL A 44 17.51 9.73 22.95
C VAL A 44 17.95 8.77 24.07
N ALA A 45 18.38 7.56 23.73
CA ALA A 45 18.86 6.59 24.71
C ALA A 45 20.11 7.09 25.45
N LEU A 46 21.05 7.72 24.74
CA LEU A 46 22.26 8.32 25.31
C LEU A 46 21.94 9.49 26.25
N LEU A 47 21.02 10.38 25.86
CA LEU A 47 20.57 11.49 26.72
C LEU A 47 19.92 11.01 28.02
N ARG A 48 19.28 9.84 27.98
CA ARG A 48 18.71 9.17 29.16
C ARG A 48 19.76 8.43 30.01
N GLY A 49 21.00 8.31 29.53
CA GLY A 49 22.05 7.52 30.17
C GLY A 49 21.83 6.00 30.05
N ALA A 50 21.02 5.56 29.08
CA ALA A 50 20.75 4.14 28.86
C ALA A 50 21.87 3.47 28.04
N ARG A 51 22.13 2.19 28.34
CA ARG A 51 23.16 1.39 27.63
C ARG A 51 22.65 0.69 26.37
N ALA A 52 21.36 0.83 26.07
CA ALA A 52 20.71 0.21 24.92
C ALA A 52 19.46 1.00 24.55
N ILE A 53 19.12 1.00 23.26
CA ILE A 53 17.85 1.59 22.79
C ILE A 53 16.71 0.69 23.27
N SER A 54 15.80 1.26 24.04
CA SER A 54 14.59 0.63 24.58
C SER A 54 13.35 1.01 23.74
N PRO A 55 12.22 0.33 23.95
CA PRO A 55 10.94 0.72 23.36
C PRO A 55 10.54 2.17 23.66
N GLU A 56 10.90 2.69 24.83
CA GLU A 56 10.56 4.04 25.29
C GLU A 56 11.19 5.09 24.37
N ASP A 57 12.43 4.88 23.94
CA ASP A 57 13.14 5.81 23.06
C ASP A 57 12.44 5.91 21.69
N ILE A 58 11.89 4.81 21.17
CA ILE A 58 11.12 4.78 19.91
C ILE A 58 9.73 5.40 20.11
N ILE A 59 9.03 5.05 21.19
CA ILE A 59 7.71 5.61 21.54
C ILE A 59 7.82 7.13 21.70
N PHE A 60 8.88 7.61 22.34
CA PHE A 60 9.16 9.03 22.48
C PHE A 60 9.24 9.72 21.12
N LEU A 61 10.00 9.17 20.17
CA LEU A 61 10.12 9.76 18.82
C LEU A 61 8.78 9.77 18.07
N MET A 62 7.95 8.74 18.24
CA MET A 62 6.65 8.62 17.59
C MET A 62 5.53 9.47 18.23
N ARG A 63 5.75 10.05 19.41
CA ARG A 63 4.71 10.75 20.21
C ARG A 63 3.95 11.86 19.48
N LYS A 64 4.56 12.47 18.45
CA LYS A 64 3.93 13.54 17.66
C LYS A 64 2.78 13.03 16.80
N ASP A 65 2.78 11.75 16.44
CA ASP A 65 1.74 11.11 15.64
C ASP A 65 0.98 10.09 16.47
N LYS A 66 -0.07 10.57 17.12
CA LYS A 66 -0.91 9.79 18.01
C LYS A 66 -1.58 8.61 17.32
N LYS A 67 -1.92 8.73 16.03
CA LYS A 67 -2.59 7.66 15.26
C LYS A 67 -1.61 6.52 14.98
N LYS A 68 -0.39 6.82 14.54
CA LYS A 68 0.66 5.80 14.36
C LYS A 68 1.09 5.20 15.69
N LEU A 69 1.22 6.01 16.73
CA LEU A 69 1.55 5.54 18.07
C LEU A 69 0.48 4.58 18.59
N ARG A 70 -0.81 4.93 18.50
CA ARG A 70 -1.93 4.04 18.88
C ARG A 70 -1.86 2.71 18.13
N ARG A 71 -1.61 2.73 16.82
CA ARG A 71 -1.45 1.50 16.03
C ARG A 71 -0.29 0.64 16.53
N LEU A 72 0.86 1.25 16.87
CA LEU A 72 2.00 0.54 17.44
C LEU A 72 1.64 -0.11 18.78
N LEU A 73 0.92 0.59 19.67
CA LEU A 73 0.49 0.05 20.96
C LEU A 73 -0.46 -1.14 20.80
N LYS A 74 -1.48 -1.02 19.93
CA LYS A 74 -2.37 -2.14 19.58
C LYS A 74 -1.59 -3.32 18.99
N TYR A 75 -0.56 -3.06 18.19
CA TYR A 75 0.30 -4.12 17.66
C TYR A 75 1.11 -4.83 18.74
N ILE A 76 1.72 -4.10 19.68
CA ILE A 76 2.46 -4.69 20.81
C ILE A 76 1.53 -5.60 21.61
N GLN A 77 0.35 -5.11 21.98
CA GLN A 77 -0.67 -5.87 22.71
C GLN A 77 -1.09 -7.13 21.95
N PHE A 78 -1.39 -7.03 20.66
CA PHE A 78 -1.79 -8.19 19.85
C PHE A 78 -0.65 -9.22 19.72
N ARG A 79 0.60 -8.77 19.59
CA ARG A 79 1.76 -9.66 19.50
C ARG A 79 1.98 -10.41 20.81
N ASP A 80 1.82 -9.73 21.94
CA ASP A 80 1.85 -10.30 23.29
C ASP A 80 0.74 -11.35 23.47
N TYR A 81 -0.49 -11.00 23.12
CA TYR A 81 -1.63 -11.91 23.15
C TYR A 81 -1.42 -13.15 22.28
N LYS A 82 -0.97 -12.96 21.03
CA LYS A 82 -0.65 -14.07 20.12
C LYS A 82 0.45 -14.98 20.67
N SER A 83 1.50 -14.41 21.26
CA SER A 83 2.57 -15.21 21.86
C SER A 83 2.05 -16.03 23.04
N LYS A 84 1.09 -15.53 23.81
CA LYS A 84 0.44 -16.27 24.89
C LYS A 84 -0.36 -17.45 24.35
N LEU A 85 -1.20 -17.21 23.33
CA LEU A 85 -2.04 -18.23 22.71
C LEU A 85 -1.22 -19.36 22.04
N MET A 86 -0.12 -19.02 21.38
CA MET A 86 0.74 -20.03 20.75
C MET A 86 1.44 -20.92 21.78
N LYS A 87 1.83 -20.38 22.93
CA LYS A 87 2.44 -21.19 24.01
C LYS A 87 1.43 -22.18 24.59
N THR A 88 0.18 -21.76 24.80
CA THR A 88 -0.87 -22.63 25.33
C THR A 88 -1.37 -23.68 24.34
N ALA A 89 -1.14 -23.49 23.04
CA ALA A 89 -1.53 -24.46 22.00
C ALA A 89 -0.49 -25.58 21.80
N ASP A 90 0.76 -25.35 22.20
CA ASP A 90 1.83 -26.36 22.14
C ASP A 90 1.90 -27.22 23.43
N ASP A 91 1.27 -26.76 24.53
CA ASP A 91 1.19 -27.50 25.80
C ASP A 91 -0.05 -28.43 25.82
N GLU A 92 0.11 -29.67 25.34
CA GLU A 92 -0.85 -30.79 25.47
C GLU A 92 -0.81 -31.44 26.88
N ASP A 93 -0.63 -30.66 27.96
CA ASP A 93 -0.70 -31.18 29.34
C ASP A 93 -1.42 -30.19 30.28
N PRO A 94 -2.71 -30.42 30.62
CA PRO A 94 -3.52 -29.47 31.37
C PRO A 94 -3.15 -29.26 32.86
N LEU A 95 -2.10 -29.89 33.38
CA LEU A 95 -1.92 -30.06 34.83
C LEU A 95 -0.84 -29.20 35.51
N ASP A 96 -0.18 -28.26 34.82
CA ASP A 96 0.84 -27.39 35.45
C ASP A 96 0.73 -25.90 35.07
N SER A 97 -0.52 -25.39 34.99
CA SER A 97 -0.83 -24.03 34.56
C SER A 97 -0.36 -22.90 35.50
N ASP A 98 0.12 -23.20 36.71
CA ASP A 98 0.44 -22.17 37.72
C ASP A 98 1.92 -21.71 37.72
N LYS A 99 2.76 -22.24 36.83
CA LYS A 99 4.21 -21.90 36.80
C LYS A 99 4.69 -21.17 35.55
N TYR A 100 3.84 -20.95 34.56
CA TYR A 100 4.19 -20.13 33.40
C TYR A 100 3.99 -18.66 33.72
N SER A 101 5.10 -17.96 33.96
CA SER A 101 5.14 -16.54 34.30
C SER A 101 4.47 -15.67 33.22
N SER A 102 3.15 -15.48 33.39
CA SER A 102 2.28 -14.55 32.64
C SER A 102 2.70 -13.08 32.81
N SER A 103 3.66 -12.82 33.71
CA SER A 103 4.17 -11.51 34.06
C SER A 103 4.83 -10.77 32.88
N SER A 104 5.58 -11.47 32.02
CA SER A 104 6.41 -10.84 30.97
C SER A 104 5.59 -10.28 29.80
N VAL A 105 4.44 -10.87 29.51
CA VAL A 105 3.57 -10.54 28.37
C VAL A 105 2.84 -9.22 28.62
N ASN A 106 2.34 -9.02 29.84
CA ASN A 106 1.78 -7.73 30.26
C ASN A 106 2.87 -6.68 30.58
N LYS A 107 4.12 -7.10 30.78
CA LYS A 107 5.22 -6.20 31.15
C LYS A 107 5.53 -5.20 30.04
N ARG A 108 5.52 -5.62 28.77
CA ARG A 108 5.83 -4.73 27.64
C ARG A 108 4.77 -3.66 27.46
N GLN A 109 3.50 -4.06 27.54
CA GLN A 109 2.37 -3.12 27.51
C GLN A 109 2.42 -2.16 28.69
N ARG A 110 2.63 -2.65 29.92
CA ARG A 110 2.77 -1.80 31.10
C ARG A 110 3.93 -0.81 30.98
N LEU A 111 5.11 -1.25 30.54
CA LEU A 111 6.26 -0.34 30.32
C LEU A 111 5.93 0.78 29.32
N ALA A 112 5.21 0.47 28.23
CA ALA A 112 4.78 1.47 27.28
C ALA A 112 3.74 2.45 27.89
N GLN A 113 2.78 1.93 28.65
CA GLN A 113 1.76 2.73 29.34
C GLN A 113 2.36 3.63 30.43
N ASP A 114 3.22 3.07 31.29
CA ASP A 114 3.93 3.79 32.36
C ASP A 114 4.76 4.93 31.77
N PHE A 115 5.50 4.65 30.68
CA PHE A 115 6.27 5.67 29.99
C PHE A 115 5.38 6.78 29.40
N LEU A 116 4.28 6.40 28.74
CA LEU A 116 3.33 7.39 28.19
C LEU A 116 2.74 8.26 29.29
N GLY A 117 2.31 7.68 30.40
CA GLY A 117 1.85 8.43 31.57
C GLY A 117 2.90 9.39 32.12
N SER A 118 4.19 9.01 32.12
CA SER A 118 5.28 9.87 32.58
C SER A 118 5.53 11.11 31.69
N ILE A 119 5.16 11.04 30.40
CA ILE A 119 5.28 12.17 29.46
C ILE A 119 3.94 12.86 29.17
N ASP A 120 2.84 12.41 29.79
CA ASP A 120 1.49 12.89 29.50
C ASP A 120 1.13 14.13 30.30
N GLN A 121 1.64 15.27 29.86
CA GLN A 121 1.30 16.57 30.46
C GLN A 121 -0.15 17.00 30.17
N THR A 122 -0.78 16.42 29.14
CA THR A 122 -2.06 16.86 28.58
C THR A 122 -3.23 15.92 28.88
N GLY A 123 -2.97 14.71 29.36
CA GLY A 123 -3.95 13.61 29.48
C GLY A 123 -4.28 12.92 28.14
N GLU A 124 -3.71 13.40 27.03
CA GLU A 124 -4.04 12.91 25.69
C GLU A 124 -3.38 11.57 25.37
N PHE A 125 -2.24 11.21 25.98
CA PHE A 125 -1.54 9.97 25.67
C PHE A 125 -2.15 8.76 26.36
N LEU A 126 -2.59 8.90 27.61
CA LEU A 126 -3.31 7.84 28.32
C LEU A 126 -4.65 7.54 27.64
N ALA A 127 -5.37 8.58 27.20
CA ALA A 127 -6.60 8.41 26.44
C ALA A 127 -6.42 7.57 25.15
N LEU A 128 -5.24 7.62 24.50
CA LEU A 128 -4.97 6.80 23.31
C LEU A 128 -4.99 5.30 23.57
N VAL A 129 -4.66 4.89 24.80
CA VAL A 129 -4.59 3.48 25.21
C VAL A 129 -5.97 2.91 25.46
N GLU A 130 -6.88 3.74 25.99
CA GLU A 130 -8.26 3.37 26.31
C GLU A 130 -9.19 3.48 25.10
N ASP A 131 -8.85 4.33 24.14
CA ASP A 131 -9.66 4.60 22.96
C ASP A 131 -9.62 3.45 21.94
N GLU A 132 -10.76 2.75 21.83
CA GLU A 132 -11.00 1.69 20.86
C GLU A 132 -11.42 2.22 19.46
N GLU A 133 -10.94 3.40 19.07
CA GLU A 133 -11.11 3.91 17.71
C GLU A 133 -10.59 2.89 16.67
N MET A 134 -11.38 2.73 15.59
CA MET A 134 -11.03 1.92 14.45
C MET A 134 -9.86 2.54 13.68
N ASP A 135 -8.86 1.73 13.36
CA ASP A 135 -7.72 2.16 12.54
C ASP A 135 -8.09 2.19 11.06
N GLU A 136 -8.57 3.35 10.60
CA GLU A 136 -9.05 3.58 9.23
C GLU A 136 -8.08 3.10 8.16
N VAL A 137 -6.77 3.35 8.31
CA VAL A 137 -5.78 2.93 7.30
C VAL A 137 -5.65 1.43 7.24
N LYS A 138 -5.70 0.75 8.39
CA LYS A 138 -5.67 -0.71 8.41
C LYS A 138 -6.96 -1.30 7.85
N GLN A 139 -8.10 -0.68 8.13
CA GLN A 139 -9.40 -1.08 7.60
C GLN A 139 -9.46 -0.93 6.07
N GLU A 140 -9.08 0.23 5.52
CA GLU A 140 -8.97 0.48 4.08
C GLU A 140 -8.06 -0.55 3.40
N ARG A 141 -6.93 -0.87 4.03
CA ARG A 141 -6.00 -1.89 3.54
C ARG A 141 -6.63 -3.27 3.52
N ILE A 142 -7.37 -3.65 4.56
CA ILE A 142 -8.07 -4.94 4.63
C ILE A 142 -9.13 -5.05 3.53
N GLU A 143 -9.97 -4.02 3.37
CA GLU A 143 -11.03 -3.99 2.35
C GLU A 143 -10.46 -4.08 0.93
N ARG A 144 -9.36 -3.37 0.66
CA ARG A 144 -8.67 -3.43 -0.64
C ARG A 144 -8.14 -4.83 -0.92
N LEU A 145 -7.53 -5.49 0.07
CA LEU A 145 -7.01 -6.85 -0.08
C LEU A 145 -8.14 -7.88 -0.22
N GLU A 146 -9.24 -7.72 0.51
CA GLU A 146 -10.42 -8.57 0.36
C GLU A 146 -10.96 -8.54 -1.07
N LYS A 147 -11.14 -7.34 -1.64
CA LYS A 147 -11.55 -7.17 -3.04
C LYS A 147 -10.60 -7.88 -4.01
N GLN A 148 -9.29 -7.75 -3.78
CA GLN A 148 -8.27 -8.42 -4.60
C GLN A 148 -8.38 -9.95 -4.53
N THR A 149 -8.69 -10.50 -3.35
CA THR A 149 -8.77 -11.96 -3.16
C THR A 149 -10.00 -12.63 -3.79
N ARG A 150 -11.07 -11.88 -4.07
CA ARG A 150 -12.30 -12.42 -4.68
C ARG A 150 -12.07 -13.09 -6.04
N ASN A 151 -11.02 -12.67 -6.75
CA ASN A 151 -10.71 -13.13 -8.10
C ASN A 151 -9.54 -14.13 -8.14
N MET A 152 -9.08 -14.60 -6.98
CA MET A 152 -7.96 -15.54 -6.89
C MET A 152 -8.44 -17.00 -7.00
N ASP A 153 -7.68 -17.82 -7.73
CA ASP A 153 -7.84 -19.27 -7.67
C ASP A 153 -7.27 -19.84 -6.34
N LEU A 154 -7.52 -21.12 -6.07
CA LEU A 154 -7.10 -21.78 -4.82
C LEU A 154 -5.58 -21.69 -4.59
N ALA A 155 -4.77 -21.90 -5.62
CA ALA A 155 -3.32 -21.87 -5.52
C ALA A 155 -2.79 -20.44 -5.29
N GLN A 156 -3.42 -19.45 -5.94
CA GLN A 156 -3.14 -18.04 -5.75
C GLN A 156 -3.50 -17.58 -4.34
N TYR A 157 -4.68 -17.95 -3.86
CA TYR A 157 -5.14 -17.59 -2.52
C TYR A 157 -4.25 -18.20 -1.43
N SER A 158 -3.83 -19.46 -1.61
CA SER A 158 -2.86 -20.12 -0.71
C SER A 158 -1.52 -19.38 -0.66
N ASP A 159 -0.90 -19.08 -1.82
CA ASP A 159 0.36 -18.31 -1.90
C ASP A 159 0.21 -16.90 -1.32
N PHE A 160 -0.94 -16.26 -1.52
CA PHE A 160 -1.26 -14.96 -0.93
C PHE A 160 -1.34 -15.03 0.60
N CYS A 161 -2.00 -16.06 1.16
CA CYS A 161 -2.09 -16.26 2.60
C CYS A 161 -0.72 -16.51 3.24
N GLU A 162 0.12 -17.34 2.61
CA GLU A 162 1.51 -17.55 3.05
C GLU A 162 2.29 -16.23 3.05
N SER A 163 2.14 -15.44 1.98
CA SER A 163 2.80 -14.15 1.83
C SER A 163 2.34 -13.16 2.90
N ARG A 164 1.05 -13.12 3.24
CA ARG A 164 0.48 -12.25 4.29
C ARG A 164 0.99 -12.55 5.69
N GLN A 165 1.46 -13.76 5.93
CA GLN A 165 2.04 -14.14 7.22
C GLN A 165 3.53 -13.80 7.33
N LEU A 166 4.15 -13.23 6.28
CA LEU A 166 5.56 -12.86 6.31
C LEU A 166 5.77 -11.47 6.92
N SER A 167 6.82 -11.37 7.72
CA SER A 167 7.26 -10.15 8.36
C SER A 167 8.79 -10.14 8.45
N PHE A 168 9.35 -8.97 8.75
CA PHE A 168 10.78 -8.85 9.06
C PHE A 168 11.17 -9.68 10.31
N SER A 169 10.26 -9.85 11.27
CA SER A 169 10.49 -10.60 12.51
C SER A 169 10.64 -12.10 12.30
N LYS A 170 9.98 -12.69 11.29
CA LYS A 170 10.20 -14.10 10.90
C LYS A 170 11.63 -14.36 10.39
N LYS A 171 12.38 -13.32 10.04
CA LYS A 171 13.79 -13.38 9.62
C LYS A 171 14.67 -12.47 10.48
N ALA A 172 14.45 -12.47 11.80
CA ALA A 172 15.08 -11.56 12.75
C ALA A 172 16.60 -11.42 12.61
N SER A 173 17.35 -12.52 12.46
CA SER A 173 18.81 -12.46 12.29
C SER A 173 19.22 -11.73 11.00
N LYS A 174 18.55 -12.05 9.88
CA LYS A 174 18.80 -11.37 8.59
C LYS A 174 18.35 -9.92 8.62
N PHE A 175 17.30 -9.59 9.38
CA PHE A 175 16.86 -8.21 9.56
C PHE A 175 17.86 -7.39 10.37
N ARG A 176 18.42 -7.98 11.45
CA ARG A 176 19.48 -7.35 12.24
C ARG A 176 20.75 -7.12 11.41
N GLU A 177 21.16 -8.11 10.63
CA GLU A 177 22.30 -8.00 9.70
C GLU A 177 22.04 -6.91 8.65
N TRP A 178 20.83 -6.90 8.07
CA TRP A 178 20.46 -5.92 7.05
C TRP A 178 20.41 -4.48 7.55
N LEU A 179 20.03 -4.25 8.82
CA LEU A 179 20.07 -2.91 9.43
C LEU A 179 21.48 -2.44 9.81
N ASP A 180 22.45 -3.37 9.88
CA ASP A 180 23.84 -3.10 10.26
C ASP A 180 24.01 -2.07 11.40
N CYS A 181 23.53 -2.42 12.59
CA CYS A 181 23.67 -1.57 13.79
C CYS A 181 25.12 -1.50 14.34
N SER A 182 26.14 -1.82 13.55
CA SER A 182 27.53 -1.86 14.01
C SER A 182 28.09 -0.47 14.31
N SER A 183 27.62 0.55 13.60
CA SER A 183 28.04 1.95 13.75
C SER A 183 27.38 2.70 14.92
N LEU A 184 26.40 2.09 15.60
CA LEU A 184 25.68 2.72 16.70
C LEU A 184 26.40 2.49 18.03
N ASP A 185 26.61 3.56 18.80
CA ASP A 185 27.18 3.51 20.14
C ASP A 185 26.33 2.69 21.12
N VAL A 186 25.00 2.80 20.99
CA VAL A 186 24.02 2.04 21.76
C VAL A 186 23.15 1.20 20.83
N LYS A 187 23.08 -0.10 21.10
CA LYS A 187 22.36 -1.04 20.25
C LYS A 187 20.91 -1.21 20.71
N PRO A 188 19.97 -1.47 19.79
CA PRO A 188 18.59 -1.79 20.15
C PRO A 188 18.49 -3.15 20.86
N ASN A 189 17.72 -3.15 21.95
CA ASN A 189 17.39 -4.39 22.66
C ASN A 189 16.40 -5.25 21.85
N ALA A 190 16.10 -6.45 22.34
CA ALA A 190 15.23 -7.40 21.61
C ALA A 190 13.83 -6.82 21.30
N ILE A 191 13.23 -6.09 22.24
CA ILE A 191 11.89 -5.51 22.08
C ILE A 191 11.94 -4.33 21.11
N ALA A 192 12.97 -3.49 21.18
CA ALA A 192 13.20 -2.41 20.21
C ALA A 192 13.38 -2.98 18.79
N MET A 193 14.14 -4.07 18.62
CA MET A 193 14.27 -4.76 17.34
C MET A 193 12.95 -5.32 16.82
N GLU A 194 12.12 -5.86 17.70
CA GLU A 194 10.76 -6.31 17.36
C GLU A 194 9.86 -5.15 16.91
N ILE A 195 9.97 -3.97 17.51
CA ILE A 195 9.26 -2.75 17.09
C ILE A 195 9.77 -2.25 15.74
N LEU A 196 11.09 -2.19 15.54
CA LEU A 196 11.71 -1.81 14.28
C LEU A 196 11.27 -2.71 13.12
N SER A 197 11.16 -4.02 13.36
CA SER A 197 10.62 -4.96 12.39
C SER A 197 9.18 -4.64 11.97
N TYR A 198 8.36 -4.14 12.90
CA TYR A 198 6.99 -3.75 12.60
C TYR A 198 6.94 -2.42 11.85
N LEU A 199 7.73 -1.44 12.27
CA LEU A 199 7.84 -0.16 11.59
C LEU A 199 8.38 -0.31 10.16
N ALA A 200 9.28 -1.26 9.93
CA ALA A 200 9.74 -1.64 8.59
C ALA A 200 8.57 -2.09 7.71
N TYR A 201 7.74 -3.02 8.22
CA TYR A 201 6.56 -3.51 7.51
C TYR A 201 5.55 -2.39 7.23
N GLU A 202 5.24 -1.57 8.23
CA GLU A 202 4.32 -0.44 8.07
C GLU A 202 4.85 0.62 7.11
N THR A 203 6.16 0.85 7.05
CA THR A 203 6.77 1.77 6.08
C THR A 203 6.62 1.22 4.66
N VAL A 204 6.84 -0.08 4.44
CA VAL A 204 6.57 -0.72 3.14
C VAL A 204 5.10 -0.59 2.78
N ALA A 205 4.21 -0.85 3.73
CA ALA A 205 2.76 -0.77 3.53
C ALA A 205 2.32 0.64 3.11
N GLN A 206 2.85 1.67 3.77
CA GLN A 206 2.57 3.05 3.41
C GLN A 206 3.10 3.41 2.01
N ILE A 207 4.30 2.96 1.65
CA ILE A 207 4.85 3.18 0.30
C ILE A 207 3.95 2.51 -0.75
N VAL A 208 3.49 1.27 -0.51
CA VAL A 208 2.59 0.56 -1.41
C VAL A 208 1.25 1.27 -1.54
N ASP A 209 0.64 1.69 -0.42
CA ASP A 209 -0.64 2.40 -0.44
C ASP A 209 -0.56 3.68 -1.29
N LEU A 210 0.53 4.46 -1.14
CA LEU A 210 0.75 5.68 -1.93
C LEU A 210 1.10 5.38 -3.40
N ALA A 211 1.83 4.31 -3.67
CA ALA A 211 2.18 3.91 -5.03
C ALA A 211 0.96 3.39 -5.82
N LEU A 212 0.03 2.70 -5.15
CA LEU A 212 -1.24 2.29 -5.74
C LEU A 212 -2.12 3.49 -6.07
N LEU A 213 -2.15 4.51 -5.19
CA LEU A 213 -2.83 5.78 -5.45
C LEU A 213 -2.24 6.47 -6.68
N VAL A 214 -0.92 6.65 -6.73
CA VAL A 214 -0.23 7.26 -7.88
C VAL A 214 -0.46 6.46 -9.17
N LYS A 215 -0.42 5.12 -9.10
CA LYS A 215 -0.69 4.25 -10.24
C LYS A 215 -2.09 4.48 -10.79
N GLN A 216 -3.08 4.64 -9.91
CA GLN A 216 -4.45 4.92 -10.31
C GLN A 216 -4.57 6.29 -10.99
N ASP A 217 -3.93 7.33 -10.43
CA ASP A 217 -3.89 8.68 -11.00
C ASP A 217 -3.21 8.73 -12.38
N MET A 218 -2.19 7.90 -12.59
CA MET A 218 -1.42 7.83 -13.84
C MET A 218 -2.10 6.97 -14.91
N THR A 219 -3.12 6.20 -14.56
CA THR A 219 -3.86 5.40 -15.55
C THR A 219 -4.82 6.32 -16.29
N PRO A 220 -4.63 6.57 -17.60
CA PRO A 220 -5.50 7.49 -18.34
C PRO A 220 -6.93 6.96 -18.30
N LYS A 221 -7.85 7.72 -17.71
CA LYS A 221 -9.28 7.42 -17.76
C LYS A 221 -9.75 7.66 -19.20
N THR A 222 -10.00 6.58 -19.93
CA THR A 222 -10.60 6.64 -21.27
C THR A 222 -11.94 7.37 -21.17
N GLY A 223 -12.01 8.64 -21.58
CA GLY A 223 -13.25 9.41 -21.63
C GLY A 223 -13.19 10.86 -21.13
N ASP A 224 -12.14 11.29 -20.42
CA ASP A 224 -12.02 12.67 -19.95
C ASP A 224 -10.63 13.27 -20.24
N PRO A 225 -10.48 14.08 -21.30
CA PRO A 225 -9.24 14.79 -21.63
C PRO A 225 -8.73 15.73 -20.51
N PHE A 226 -9.59 16.10 -19.54
CA PHE A 226 -9.28 17.06 -18.48
C PHE A 226 -9.22 16.44 -17.08
N GLY A 227 -9.41 15.13 -16.92
CA GLY A 227 -9.41 14.48 -15.59
C GLY A 227 -8.10 14.63 -14.82
N HIS A 228 -6.98 14.84 -15.51
CA HIS A 228 -5.66 15.07 -14.92
C HIS A 228 -5.43 16.53 -14.49
N ALA A 229 -6.24 17.49 -14.98
CA ALA A 229 -6.03 18.92 -14.77
C ALA A 229 -6.51 19.42 -13.39
N ILE A 230 -7.35 18.65 -12.68
CA ILE A 230 -7.89 19.08 -11.37
C ILE A 230 -6.85 18.92 -10.24
N SER A 231 -5.74 18.19 -10.47
CA SER A 231 -4.80 17.85 -9.40
C SER A 231 -3.75 18.94 -9.07
N ALA A 232 -3.73 20.09 -9.78
CA ALA A 232 -2.66 21.09 -9.61
C ALA A 232 -3.09 22.54 -9.29
N THR A 233 -4.36 22.93 -9.43
CA THR A 233 -4.73 24.37 -9.28
C THR A 233 -6.00 24.67 -8.47
N PHE A 234 -6.75 23.69 -7.98
CA PHE A 234 -8.04 23.97 -7.30
C PHE A 234 -7.95 24.14 -5.75
N LEU A 235 -6.85 24.64 -5.21
CA LEU A 235 -6.74 24.91 -3.76
C LEU A 235 -6.52 26.39 -3.39
N GLN A 236 -6.78 27.30 -4.32
CA GLN A 236 -6.76 28.73 -4.05
C GLN A 236 -8.11 29.32 -4.43
N TYR A 237 -8.80 29.85 -3.41
CA TYR A 237 -10.14 30.46 -3.42
C TYR A 237 -11.34 29.49 -3.41
N HIS A 238 -11.78 29.11 -2.21
CA HIS A 238 -13.04 29.61 -1.64
C HIS A 238 -13.19 29.10 -0.20
N GLY A 239 -12.70 29.90 0.75
CA GLY A 239 -13.09 29.81 2.14
C GLY A 239 -13.58 31.18 2.58
N SER A 240 -14.89 31.40 2.52
CA SER A 240 -15.66 32.33 3.38
C SER A 240 -17.11 32.42 2.93
N SER A 241 -18.00 32.23 3.90
CA SER A 241 -19.42 32.61 3.96
C SER A 241 -20.41 31.76 3.15
N ALA A 242 -21.61 31.44 3.63
CA ALA A 242 -22.27 31.43 4.93
C ALA A 242 -23.61 30.70 4.69
N GLU A 243 -24.31 30.39 5.77
CA GLU A 243 -25.60 29.72 5.89
C GLU A 243 -26.74 30.30 5.01
N GLY A 244 -27.78 29.50 4.71
CA GLY A 244 -29.06 30.06 4.25
C GLY A 244 -30.03 29.10 3.54
N MET A 245 -31.15 28.84 4.20
CA MET A 245 -32.29 27.97 3.87
C MET A 245 -33.14 28.39 2.62
N SER A 246 -33.82 27.39 2.04
CA SER A 246 -35.23 27.41 1.52
C SER A 246 -35.62 27.84 0.10
N THR A 247 -36.21 26.85 -0.60
CA THR A 247 -37.47 26.84 -1.42
C THR A 247 -37.66 27.64 -2.71
N LYS A 248 -37.99 26.88 -3.78
CA LYS A 248 -38.90 27.16 -4.94
C LYS A 248 -38.44 28.29 -5.90
N ARG A 249 -38.67 28.28 -7.22
CA ARG A 249 -39.66 27.66 -8.12
C ARG A 249 -39.12 27.84 -9.57
N GLU A 250 -39.46 26.95 -10.51
CA GLU A 250 -39.30 27.19 -11.96
C GLU A 250 -40.13 28.39 -12.45
N PRO A 251 -39.82 28.94 -13.65
CA PRO A 251 -40.72 28.67 -14.78
C PRO A 251 -40.09 28.52 -16.18
N GLU A 252 -40.93 27.93 -17.05
CA GLU A 252 -40.95 27.62 -18.49
C GLU A 252 -40.15 28.46 -19.52
N SER A 253 -39.76 27.73 -20.60
CA SER A 253 -39.26 28.19 -21.91
C SER A 253 -40.18 29.19 -22.65
N PRO A 254 -39.67 29.81 -23.73
CA PRO A 254 -40.15 29.34 -25.03
C PRO A 254 -39.08 29.20 -26.15
N ASP A 255 -39.46 28.31 -27.05
CA ASP A 255 -38.85 27.87 -28.31
C ASP A 255 -38.64 29.02 -29.33
N ASN A 256 -37.59 28.94 -30.16
CA ASN A 256 -37.44 29.73 -31.39
C ASN A 256 -36.38 29.11 -32.33
N THR A 257 -36.85 28.29 -33.27
CA THR A 257 -36.13 27.97 -34.52
C THR A 257 -36.67 28.86 -35.66
N PRO A 258 -35.82 29.37 -36.58
CA PRO A 258 -36.29 29.94 -37.84
C PRO A 258 -36.22 28.94 -39.02
N PRO A 259 -37.00 29.16 -40.11
CA PRO A 259 -37.43 28.13 -41.07
C PRO A 259 -36.59 28.01 -42.36
N SER A 260 -36.81 26.92 -43.09
CA SER A 260 -36.26 26.57 -44.42
C SER A 260 -37.09 27.09 -45.60
N THR A 261 -36.47 27.30 -46.77
CA THR A 261 -36.99 27.10 -48.17
C THR A 261 -36.00 27.67 -49.22
N PRO A 262 -36.09 27.39 -50.55
CA PRO A 262 -36.71 26.28 -51.30
C PRO A 262 -35.82 25.67 -52.43
N SER A 263 -36.41 24.69 -53.13
CA SER A 263 -35.93 23.68 -54.09
C SER A 263 -35.61 24.10 -55.54
N GLY A 264 -34.90 23.23 -56.28
CA GLY A 264 -34.83 23.14 -57.76
C GLY A 264 -33.88 22.02 -58.27
N PRO A 265 -34.04 21.42 -59.48
CA PRO A 265 -34.56 20.06 -59.59
C PRO A 265 -33.70 18.97 -60.31
N LEU A 266 -34.04 17.71 -59.98
CA LEU A 266 -34.22 16.46 -60.78
C LEU A 266 -33.21 15.96 -61.84
N SER A 267 -32.73 14.71 -61.65
CA SER A 267 -32.76 13.57 -62.61
C SER A 267 -32.19 12.30 -61.93
N SER A 268 -33.03 11.34 -61.50
CA SER A 268 -33.41 10.09 -62.20
C SER A 268 -32.30 9.05 -62.43
N GLY A 269 -32.45 7.84 -61.85
CA GLY A 269 -32.04 6.60 -62.52
C GLY A 269 -31.48 5.44 -61.66
N HIS A 270 -32.33 4.42 -61.47
CA HIS A 270 -32.04 2.96 -61.41
C HIS A 270 -31.12 2.40 -60.31
N GLN A 271 -31.65 1.64 -59.34
CA GLN A 271 -31.90 0.18 -59.34
C GLN A 271 -30.68 -0.69 -59.68
N GLY A 272 -30.26 -1.52 -58.73
CA GLY A 272 -29.32 -2.63 -58.94
C GLY A 272 -29.05 -3.41 -57.65
N LYS A 273 -29.20 -4.74 -57.69
CA LYS A 273 -29.47 -5.66 -56.57
C LYS A 273 -28.22 -6.53 -56.26
N LEU A 274 -27.98 -6.78 -54.96
CA LEU A 274 -27.50 -8.01 -54.28
C LEU A 274 -26.24 -8.83 -54.71
N HIS A 275 -25.73 -9.56 -53.68
CA HIS A 275 -24.75 -10.67 -53.56
C HIS A 275 -23.31 -10.24 -53.18
N SER A 276 -22.70 -10.60 -52.02
CA SER A 276 -22.69 -11.74 -51.08
C SER A 276 -21.92 -13.00 -51.52
N MET A 277 -21.12 -13.51 -50.57
CA MET A 277 -20.21 -14.68 -50.52
C MET A 277 -18.78 -14.42 -51.02
N ALA A 278 -17.71 -14.51 -50.22
CA ALA A 278 -17.22 -15.46 -49.20
C ALA A 278 -16.53 -16.72 -49.78
N GLN A 279 -15.21 -16.76 -49.54
CA GLN A 279 -14.32 -17.89 -49.22
C GLN A 279 -14.28 -19.16 -50.07
N GLY A 280 -13.06 -19.63 -50.34
CA GLY A 280 -12.80 -21.01 -50.75
C GLY A 280 -11.34 -21.31 -51.07
N ASN A 281 -10.56 -21.63 -50.04
CA ASN A 281 -9.20 -22.15 -50.12
C ASN A 281 -9.25 -23.68 -50.28
N GLY A 282 -8.34 -24.30 -51.04
CA GLY A 282 -8.23 -25.76 -51.14
C GLY A 282 -6.89 -26.20 -51.72
N SER A 283 -5.92 -26.45 -50.85
CA SER A 283 -4.60 -27.02 -51.16
C SER A 283 -4.62 -28.54 -51.02
N LEU A 284 -4.02 -29.23 -52.00
CA LEU A 284 -3.71 -30.65 -52.00
C LEU A 284 -2.50 -30.98 -51.12
N SER A 285 -2.61 -32.12 -50.43
CA SER A 285 -1.60 -32.76 -49.59
C SER A 285 -0.61 -33.59 -50.42
N GLN A 286 0.68 -33.59 -50.05
CA GLN A 286 1.58 -34.71 -50.34
C GLN A 286 2.74 -34.78 -49.33
N ASP A 287 3.01 -36.00 -48.88
CA ASP A 287 4.02 -36.40 -47.89
C ASP A 287 5.47 -36.24 -48.36
N THR A 288 6.40 -36.10 -47.40
CA THR A 288 7.53 -37.05 -47.15
C THR A 288 8.56 -36.50 -46.16
N SER A 289 9.14 -37.41 -45.39
CA SER A 289 10.11 -37.25 -44.30
C SER A 289 11.53 -36.85 -44.73
N SER A 290 12.28 -36.10 -43.88
CA SER A 290 13.65 -36.45 -43.44
C SER A 290 14.32 -35.36 -42.57
N LYS A 291 15.26 -35.81 -41.72
CA LYS A 291 16.03 -35.09 -40.68
C LYS A 291 16.94 -33.98 -41.21
N SER A 292 17.16 -32.91 -40.43
CA SER A 292 18.50 -32.47 -39.97
C SER A 292 18.46 -31.17 -39.15
N LYS A 293 19.38 -31.09 -38.17
CA LYS A 293 19.64 -29.94 -37.29
C LYS A 293 20.30 -28.79 -38.07
N GLN A 294 19.82 -27.56 -37.90
CA GLN A 294 20.64 -26.36 -38.08
C GLN A 294 20.33 -25.29 -37.01
N ARG A 295 21.36 -24.98 -36.22
CA ARG A 295 21.41 -23.78 -35.36
C ARG A 295 21.47 -22.56 -36.28
N LYS A 296 20.50 -21.65 -36.18
CA LYS A 296 20.58 -20.32 -36.80
C LYS A 296 20.24 -19.26 -35.74
N ARG A 297 21.26 -18.48 -35.36
CA ARG A 297 21.15 -17.26 -34.54
C ARG A 297 20.06 -16.38 -35.14
N LYS A 298 18.98 -16.11 -34.39
CA LYS A 298 17.99 -15.10 -34.76
C LYS A 298 18.36 -13.77 -34.08
N LYS A 299 18.74 -12.84 -34.94
CA LYS A 299 18.94 -11.41 -34.69
C LYS A 299 17.70 -10.83 -33.99
N SER A 300 17.89 -10.28 -32.79
CA SER A 300 16.84 -9.58 -32.05
C SER A 300 16.39 -8.36 -32.84
N ALA A 301 15.22 -8.44 -33.48
CA ALA A 301 14.47 -7.26 -33.88
C ALA A 301 13.63 -6.87 -32.66
N ALA A 302 13.95 -5.71 -32.07
CA ALA A 302 13.12 -5.08 -31.05
C ALA A 302 11.77 -4.76 -31.68
N ALA A 303 10.76 -5.59 -31.41
CA ALA A 303 9.39 -5.18 -31.57
C ALA A 303 9.06 -4.33 -30.35
N CYS A 304 8.92 -3.02 -30.54
CA CYS A 304 8.17 -2.15 -29.65
C CYS A 304 6.72 -2.67 -29.61
N GLY A 305 6.47 -3.68 -28.79
CA GLY A 305 5.13 -4.03 -28.37
C GLY A 305 4.73 -3.00 -27.32
N ALA A 306 3.58 -2.34 -27.53
CA ALA A 306 2.92 -1.58 -26.49
C ALA A 306 2.90 -2.43 -25.21
N GLU A 307 3.58 -1.95 -24.17
CA GLU A 307 3.62 -2.65 -22.88
C GLU A 307 2.18 -2.86 -22.44
N ALA A 308 1.74 -4.12 -22.40
CA ALA A 308 0.52 -4.47 -21.69
C ALA A 308 0.68 -3.87 -20.30
N GLN A 309 -0.17 -2.90 -19.95
CA GLN A 309 -0.05 -2.13 -18.71
C GLN A 309 0.16 -3.10 -17.56
N SER A 310 1.40 -3.20 -17.08
CA SER A 310 1.76 -4.23 -16.13
C SER A 310 0.97 -3.98 -14.86
N SER A 311 0.25 -5.00 -14.37
CA SER A 311 -0.49 -4.91 -13.12
C SER A 311 0.43 -4.69 -11.92
N ALA A 312 1.74 -4.88 -12.08
CA ALA A 312 2.74 -4.57 -11.07
C ALA A 312 2.92 -3.07 -10.81
N ILE A 313 3.31 -2.73 -9.58
CA ILE A 313 3.77 -1.40 -9.22
C ILE A 313 5.13 -1.15 -9.90
N GLN A 314 5.20 -0.10 -10.70
CA GLN A 314 6.42 0.32 -11.40
C GLN A 314 7.30 1.20 -10.48
N PRO A 315 8.63 1.22 -10.69
CA PRO A 315 9.52 2.15 -9.98
C PRO A 315 9.12 3.62 -10.17
N ALA A 316 8.50 3.97 -11.30
CA ALA A 316 7.97 5.31 -11.56
C ALA A 316 6.87 5.72 -10.56
N HIS A 317 5.97 4.80 -10.20
CA HIS A 317 4.92 5.07 -9.21
C HIS A 317 5.54 5.33 -7.82
N ILE A 318 6.59 4.59 -7.46
CA ILE A 318 7.32 4.80 -6.19
C ILE A 318 8.00 6.17 -6.19
N ARG A 319 8.74 6.50 -7.26
CA ARG A 319 9.43 7.79 -7.38
C ARG A 319 8.45 8.96 -7.29
N GLU A 320 7.31 8.86 -7.97
CA GLU A 320 6.29 9.89 -7.93
C GLU A 320 5.58 9.96 -6.56
N ALA A 321 5.33 8.82 -5.91
CA ALA A 321 4.80 8.80 -4.55
C ALA A 321 5.75 9.49 -3.56
N ILE A 322 7.05 9.25 -3.68
CA ILE A 322 8.07 9.96 -2.90
C ILE A 322 8.07 11.45 -3.24
N ARG A 323 8.01 11.82 -4.52
CA ARG A 323 7.96 13.23 -4.94
C ARG A 323 6.77 13.98 -4.35
N ARG A 324 5.57 13.37 -4.35
CA ARG A 324 4.32 14.00 -3.85
C ARG A 324 4.18 13.94 -2.33
N TYR A 325 4.67 12.86 -1.71
CA TYR A 325 4.31 12.50 -0.33
C TYR A 325 5.49 12.14 0.57
N SER A 326 6.73 12.51 0.21
CA SER A 326 7.93 12.25 1.05
C SER A 326 7.74 12.65 2.52
N HIS A 327 7.13 13.82 2.77
CA HIS A 327 6.80 14.32 4.11
C HIS A 327 5.81 13.43 4.91
N LYS A 328 5.13 12.49 4.25
CA LYS A 328 4.21 11.53 4.85
C LYS A 328 4.81 10.14 5.00
N ILE A 329 5.95 9.83 4.40
CA ILE A 329 6.53 8.47 4.39
C ILE A 329 7.52 8.30 5.54
N GLY A 330 7.38 7.19 6.26
CA GLY A 330 8.33 6.76 7.29
C GLY A 330 7.72 6.64 8.69
N PRO A 331 8.49 6.12 9.66
CA PRO A 331 8.00 5.89 11.02
C PRO A 331 7.73 7.18 11.79
N LEU A 332 8.46 8.27 11.49
CA LEU A 332 8.37 9.56 12.20
C LEU A 332 7.62 10.66 11.44
N SER A 333 7.19 10.39 10.20
CA SER A 333 6.40 11.34 9.42
C SER A 333 4.99 11.51 10.01
N PRO A 334 4.39 12.71 9.99
CA PRO A 334 3.02 12.89 10.45
C PRO A 334 2.00 12.07 9.64
N PHE A 335 1.00 11.51 10.33
CA PHE A 335 -0.12 10.82 9.71
C PHE A 335 -0.94 11.81 8.88
N SER A 336 -1.27 11.40 7.66
CA SER A 336 -2.26 12.06 6.83
C SER A 336 -2.90 11.00 5.96
N SER A 337 -4.22 10.83 6.07
CA SER A 337 -4.97 10.01 5.11
C SER A 337 -4.76 10.60 3.72
N ALA A 338 -4.10 9.85 2.84
CA ALA A 338 -3.90 10.26 1.46
C ALA A 338 -5.23 10.23 0.67
N TYR A 339 -6.16 9.37 1.09
CA TYR A 339 -7.44 9.14 0.43
C TYR A 339 -8.46 10.27 0.67
N ARG A 340 -8.54 10.84 1.88
CA ARG A 340 -9.52 11.89 2.16
C ARG A 340 -9.23 13.23 1.48
N ARG A 341 -7.97 13.56 1.17
CA ARG A 341 -7.62 14.84 0.54
C ARG A 341 -7.95 14.88 -0.96
N SER A 342 -8.16 13.73 -1.60
CA SER A 342 -8.45 13.62 -3.03
C SER A 342 -9.96 13.54 -3.35
N GLY A 343 -10.84 13.66 -2.35
CA GLY A 343 -12.29 13.51 -2.57
C GLY A 343 -12.68 12.12 -3.10
N MET A 344 -11.82 11.11 -2.93
CA MET A 344 -12.06 9.78 -3.46
C MET A 344 -12.91 8.98 -2.47
N THR A 345 -14.22 9.07 -2.63
CA THR A 345 -15.07 7.91 -2.35
C THR A 345 -14.66 6.81 -3.32
N PHE A 346 -14.32 5.63 -2.80
CA PHE A 346 -14.30 4.43 -3.63
C PHE A 346 -15.74 4.28 -4.15
N LEU A 347 -15.99 4.69 -5.39
CA LEU A 347 -17.26 4.45 -6.04
C LEU A 347 -17.49 2.95 -6.00
N ALA A 348 -18.56 2.57 -5.32
CA ALA A 348 -19.17 1.26 -5.42
C ALA A 348 -19.49 1.03 -6.90
N CYS A 349 -18.85 0.02 -7.48
CA CYS A 349 -19.26 -0.64 -8.71
C CYS A 349 -19.06 -2.14 -8.48
#